data_AF-A0A968MX99-F1
#
_entry.id   AF-A0A968MX99-F1
#
_cell.length_a   1.000
_cell.length_b   1.000
_cell.length_c   1.000
_cell.angle_alpha   90.00
_cell.angle_beta   90.00
_cell.angle_gamma   90.00
#
_symmetry.space_group_name_H-M   'P 1'
#
loop_
_entity.id
_entity.type
_entity.pdbx_description
1 polymer ?
#
loop_
_entity_poly.entity_id
_entity_poly.type
_entity_poly.pdbx_seq_one_letter_code
_entity_poly.pdbx_strand_id
1 'polypeptide(L)'
;MYKGIILLLLAELCFASSTVFAKLVTNTSDISGVEIAFFRFLIGFIASAYTVYRLKIPLKPHNTKLVLWRAFLNTTAADLLFLAVQHTSITNANMLNMTYPVFIFIF
;
A
#
# COMPACT_ATOMS: atom_id res chain seq x y z
N MET A 1 5.81 -13.06 -21.57
CA MET A 1 4.45 -12.49 -21.47
C MET A 1 3.61 -13.19 -20.39
N TYR A 2 3.42 -14.52 -20.44
CA TYR A 2 2.60 -15.26 -19.45
C TYR A 2 3.08 -15.21 -17.99
N LYS A 3 4.41 -15.26 -17.74
CA LYS A 3 4.94 -15.19 -16.36
C LYS A 3 4.51 -13.91 -15.61
N GLY A 4 4.46 -12.77 -16.31
CA GLY A 4 4.03 -11.49 -15.71
C GLY A 4 2.54 -11.51 -15.32
N ILE A 5 1.69 -12.08 -16.18
CA ILE A 5 0.25 -12.20 -15.93
C ILE A 5 -0.02 -13.09 -14.70
N ILE A 6 0.68 -14.22 -14.60
CA ILE A 6 0.53 -15.14 -13.46
C ILE A 6 1.02 -14.49 -12.16
N LEU A 7 2.15 -13.78 -12.19
CA LEU A 7 2.67 -13.03 -11.05
C LEU A 7 1.70 -11.93 -10.60
N LEU A 8 1.06 -11.24 -11.55
CA LEU A 8 0.08 -10.19 -11.27
C LEU A 8 -1.18 -10.78 -10.60
N LEU A 9 -1.75 -11.85 -11.17
CA LEU A 9 -2.92 -12.53 -10.60
C LEU A 9 -2.63 -13.05 -9.19
N LEU A 10 -1.45 -13.62 -8.96
CA LEU A 10 -1.05 -14.09 -7.64
C LEU A 10 -0.91 -12.91 -6.66
N ALA A 11 -0.34 -11.79 -7.10
CA ALA A 11 -0.22 -10.59 -6.28
C ALA A 11 -1.60 -10.01 -5.90
N GLU A 12 -2.54 -9.93 -6.85
CA GLU A 12 -3.90 -9.48 -6.60
C GLU A 12 -4.66 -10.41 -5.66
N LEU A 13 -4.48 -11.73 -5.80
CA LEU A 13 -5.10 -12.71 -4.89
C LEU A 13 -4.57 -12.58 -3.46
N CYS A 14 -3.25 -12.44 -3.28
CA CYS A 14 -2.65 -12.18 -1.97
C CYS A 14 -3.07 -10.82 -1.40
N PHE A 15 -3.27 -9.82 -2.25
CA PHE A 15 -3.73 -8.50 -1.83
C PHE A 15 -5.19 -8.57 -1.35
N ALA A 16 -6.08 -9.21 -2.12
CA ALA A 16 -7.48 -9.39 -1.79
C ALA A 16 -7.66 -10.19 -0.49
N SER A 17 -6.95 -11.31 -0.33
CA SER A 17 -7.03 -12.12 0.89
C SER A 17 -6.58 -11.32 2.11
N SER A 18 -5.49 -10.54 1.99
CA SER A 18 -5.02 -9.67 3.06
C SER A 18 -6.06 -8.61 3.49
N THR A 19 -6.80 -8.04 2.55
CA THR A 19 -7.89 -7.09 2.85
C THR A 19 -9.05 -7.76 3.59
N VAL A 20 -9.39 -9.01 3.25
CA VAL A 20 -10.41 -9.80 3.96
C VAL A 20 -9.99 -10.05 5.40
N PHE A 21 -8.74 -10.48 5.63
CA PHE A 21 -8.21 -10.68 6.98
C PHE A 21 -8.15 -9.38 7.79
N ALA A 22 -7.74 -8.27 7.17
CA ALA A 22 -7.74 -6.95 7.82
C ALA A 22 -9.14 -6.56 8.32
N LYS A 23 -10.18 -6.77 7.50
CA LYS A 23 -11.57 -6.51 7.88
C LYS A 23 -12.06 -7.44 8.99
N LEU A 24 -11.65 -8.71 8.96
CA LEU A 24 -12.03 -9.68 9.99
C LEU A 24 -11.45 -9.26 11.35
N VAL A 25 -10.16 -8.90 11.39
CA VAL A 25 -9.49 -8.39 12.60
C VAL A 25 -10.16 -7.12 13.13
N THR A 26 -10.51 -6.18 12.24
CA THR A 26 -11.19 -4.93 12.63
C THR A 26 -12.60 -5.17 13.18
N ASN A 27 -13.29 -6.26 12.77
CA ASN A 27 -14.62 -6.60 13.30
C ASN A 27 -14.57 -7.40 14.61
N THR A 28 -13.55 -8.21 14.81
CA THR A 28 -13.40 -9.05 16.02
C THR A 28 -12.62 -8.39 17.14
N SER A 29 -11.97 -7.25 16.89
CA SER A 29 -11.08 -6.58 17.83
C SER A 29 -11.18 -5.07 17.64
N ASP A 30 -11.10 -4.29 18.72
CA ASP A 30 -11.04 -2.81 18.70
C ASP A 30 -9.71 -2.26 18.13
N ILE A 31 -9.10 -2.97 17.18
CA ILE A 31 -7.89 -2.55 16.50
C ILE A 31 -8.32 -1.65 15.33
N SER A 32 -7.81 -0.42 15.34
CA SER A 32 -8.15 0.56 14.30
C SER A 32 -7.56 0.15 12.96
N GLY A 33 -8.26 0.44 11.86
CA GLY A 33 -7.75 0.20 10.50
C GLY A 33 -6.42 0.90 10.21
N VAL A 34 -6.12 2.00 10.92
CA VAL A 34 -4.84 2.73 10.85
C VAL A 34 -3.69 1.91 11.44
N GLU A 35 -3.92 1.14 12.50
CA GLU A 35 -2.89 0.30 13.11
C GLU A 35 -2.51 -0.85 12.17
N ILE A 36 -3.51 -1.46 11.52
CA ILE A 36 -3.29 -2.51 10.52
C ILE A 36 -2.48 -1.97 9.33
N ALA A 37 -2.78 -0.75 8.88
CA ALA A 37 -2.01 -0.07 7.85
C ALA A 37 -0.55 0.12 8.24
N PHE A 38 -0.32 0.63 9.45
CA PHE A 38 1.01 0.85 10.00
C PHE A 38 1.83 -0.43 10.02
N PHE A 39 1.28 -1.53 10.55
CA PHE A 39 1.97 -2.82 10.56
C PHE A 39 2.22 -3.37 9.16
N ARG A 40 1.30 -3.17 8.22
CA ARG A 40 1.49 -3.54 6.81
C ARG A 40 2.68 -2.81 6.19
N PHE A 41 2.77 -1.50 6.38
CA PHE A 41 3.90 -0.71 5.89
C PHE A 41 5.21 -1.04 6.62
N LEU A 42 5.15 -1.34 7.92
CA LEU A 42 6.31 -1.75 8.71
C LEU A 42 6.91 -3.09 8.22
N ILE A 43 6.07 -4.10 8.01
CA ILE A 43 6.51 -5.41 7.48
C ILE A 43 7.05 -5.23 6.06
N GLY A 44 6.37 -4.44 5.22
CA GLY A 44 6.85 -4.10 3.87
C GLY A 44 8.20 -3.39 3.89
N PHE A 45 8.40 -2.46 4.83
CA PHE A 45 9.66 -1.77 5.03
C PHE A 45 10.78 -2.76 5.40
N ILE A 46 10.55 -3.65 6.38
CA ILE A 46 11.55 -4.65 6.79
C ILE A 46 11.90 -5.58 5.63
N ALA A 47 10.91 -6.10 4.89
CA ALA A 47 11.13 -6.99 3.75
C ALA A 47 11.91 -6.29 2.63
N SER A 48 11.58 -5.02 2.35
CA SER A 48 12.28 -4.22 1.35
C SER A 48 13.71 -3.90 1.77
N ALA A 49 13.93 -3.51 3.03
CA ALA A 49 15.25 -3.26 3.60
C ALA A 49 16.15 -4.51 3.56
N TYR A 50 15.60 -5.68 3.91
CA TYR A 50 16.31 -6.96 3.81
C TYR A 50 16.73 -7.27 2.36
N THR A 51 15.84 -7.02 1.41
CA THR A 51 16.10 -7.24 -0.01
C THR A 51 17.21 -6.30 -0.53
N VAL A 52 17.16 -5.02 -0.17
CA VAL A 52 18.20 -4.03 -0.50
C VAL A 52 19.55 -4.43 0.10
N TYR A 53 19.56 -4.87 1.36
CA TYR A 53 20.77 -5.32 2.05
C TYR A 53 21.38 -6.55 1.35
N ARG A 54 20.55 -7.54 0.98
CA ARG A 54 21.00 -8.76 0.30
C ARG A 54 21.53 -8.49 -1.11
N LEU A 55 20.86 -7.63 -1.87
CA LEU A 55 21.21 -7.32 -3.26
C LEU A 55 22.27 -6.23 -3.40
N LYS A 56 22.73 -5.62 -2.27
CA LYS A 56 23.68 -4.50 -2.23
C LYS A 56 23.32 -3.41 -3.24
N ILE A 57 22.03 -3.11 -3.39
CA ILE A 57 21.56 -2.13 -4.36
C ILE A 57 22.09 -0.77 -3.91
N PRO A 58 22.83 -0.03 -4.75
CA PRO A 58 23.33 1.28 -4.37
C PRO A 58 22.14 2.22 -4.12
N LEU A 59 21.93 2.58 -2.85
CA LEU A 59 20.97 3.59 -2.41
C LEU A 59 21.46 5.01 -2.75
N LYS A 60 21.94 5.22 -3.98
CA LYS A 60 22.31 6.54 -4.51
C LYS A 60 21.15 7.07 -5.36
N PRO A 61 20.15 7.72 -4.76
CA PRO A 61 19.16 8.43 -5.54
C PRO A 61 19.83 9.61 -6.25
N HIS A 62 19.58 9.75 -7.55
CA HIS A 62 20.05 10.89 -8.35
C HIS A 62 19.51 12.23 -7.81
N ASN A 63 18.31 12.22 -7.22
CA ASN A 63 17.69 13.36 -6.54
C ASN A 63 17.01 12.91 -5.24
N THR A 64 17.71 13.05 -4.10
CA THR A 64 17.20 12.71 -2.76
C THR A 64 15.89 13.44 -2.43
N LYS A 65 15.77 14.72 -2.84
CA LYS A 65 14.56 15.54 -2.61
C LYS A 65 13.32 14.97 -3.29
N LEU A 66 13.43 14.49 -4.53
CA LEU A 66 12.30 13.90 -5.26
C LEU A 66 11.87 12.56 -4.64
N VAL A 67 12.83 11.76 -4.17
CA VAL A 67 12.54 10.50 -3.47
C VAL A 67 11.85 10.77 -2.13
N LEU A 68 12.27 11.80 -1.40
CA LEU A 68 11.64 12.24 -0.16
C LEU A 68 10.20 12.71 -0.39
N TRP A 69 9.97 13.56 -1.39
CA TRP A 69 8.61 13.99 -1.76
C TRP A 69 7.73 12.82 -2.18
N ARG A 70 8.25 11.89 -2.98
CA ARG A 70 7.52 10.68 -3.38
C ARG A 70 7.16 9.82 -2.17
N ALA A 71 8.09 9.62 -1.24
CA ALA A 71 7.83 8.84 -0.03
C ALA A 71 6.76 9.52 0.83
N PHE A 72 6.90 10.82 1.09
CA PHE A 72 5.96 11.59 1.89
C PHE A 72 4.55 11.55 1.29
N LEU A 73 4.40 11.87 0.01
CA LEU A 73 3.11 11.85 -0.68
C LEU A 73 2.46 10.46 -0.67
N ASN A 74 3.25 9.39 -0.85
CA ASN A 74 2.74 8.02 -0.87
C ASN A 74 2.28 7.58 0.53
N THR A 75 3.06 7.88 1.57
CA THR A 75 2.69 7.58 2.96
C THR A 75 1.43 8.34 3.35
N THR A 76 1.36 9.66 3.09
CA THR A 76 0.16 10.46 3.39
C THR A 76 -1.06 9.96 2.64
N ALA A 77 -0.92 9.57 1.36
CA ALA A 77 -2.03 9.01 0.58
C ALA A 77 -2.54 7.68 1.16
N ALA A 78 -1.63 6.81 1.62
CA ALA A 78 -2.00 5.57 2.24
C ALA A 78 -2.70 5.78 3.59
N ASP A 79 -2.17 6.65 4.45
CA ASP A 79 -2.77 6.98 5.74
C ASP A 79 -4.18 7.57 5.57
N LEU A 80 -4.37 8.48 4.59
CA LEU A 80 -5.70 9.02 4.25
C LEU A 80 -6.65 7.93 3.77
N LEU A 81 -6.17 6.95 2.99
CA LEU A 81 -7.01 5.86 2.51
C LEU A 81 -7.52 5.00 3.67
N PHE A 82 -6.65 4.66 4.63
CA PHE A 82 -7.06 3.88 5.79
C PHE A 82 -7.96 4.67 6.75
N LEU A 83 -7.73 5.98 6.89
CA LEU A 83 -8.63 6.87 7.62
C LEU A 83 -10.01 6.95 6.94
N ALA A 84 -10.05 7.05 5.61
CA ALA A 84 -11.31 7.00 4.85
C ALA A 84 -12.03 5.65 5.03
N VAL A 85 -11.28 4.53 5.03
CA VAL A 85 -11.84 3.19 5.32
C VAL A 85 -12.38 3.07 6.75
N GLN A 86 -11.82 3.80 7.72
CA GLN A 86 -12.33 3.81 9.09
C GLN A 86 -13.64 4.60 9.21
N HIS A 87 -13.77 5.73 8.50
CA HIS A 87 -14.93 6.61 8.56
C HIS A 87 -16.02 6.30 7.52
N THR A 88 -15.80 5.37 6.61
CA THR A 88 -16.71 5.04 5.50
C THR A 88 -16.66 3.53 5.21
N SER A 89 -17.66 3.00 4.48
CA SER A 89 -17.61 1.61 4.05
C SER A 89 -16.41 1.34 3.14
N ILE A 90 -15.79 0.16 3.29
CA ILE A 90 -14.65 -0.29 2.46
C ILE A 90 -14.97 -0.15 0.96
N THR A 91 -16.21 -0.42 0.58
CA THR A 91 -16.69 -0.29 -0.80
C THR A 91 -16.56 1.13 -1.33
N ASN A 92 -17.03 2.12 -0.57
CA ASN A 92 -17.01 3.52 -0.99
C ASN A 92 -15.57 4.09 -1.00
N ALA A 93 -14.76 3.75 0.00
CA ALA A 93 -13.36 4.16 0.04
C ALA A 93 -12.55 3.58 -1.14
N ASN A 94 -12.78 2.31 -1.49
CA ASN A 94 -12.13 1.66 -2.63
C ASN A 94 -12.64 2.21 -3.98
N MET A 95 -13.94 2.53 -4.09
CA MET A 95 -14.48 3.19 -5.28
C MET A 95 -13.85 4.56 -5.51
N LEU A 96 -13.66 5.36 -4.45
CA LEU A 96 -12.92 6.62 -4.55
C LEU A 96 -11.47 6.39 -4.99
N ASN A 97 -10.79 5.39 -4.43
CA ASN A 97 -9.41 5.08 -4.81
C ASN A 97 -9.29 4.71 -6.30
N MET A 98 -10.27 3.96 -6.85
CA MET A 98 -10.29 3.60 -8.28
C MET A 98 -10.49 4.80 -9.23
N THR A 99 -10.76 6.00 -8.74
CA THR A 99 -10.77 7.23 -9.56
C THR A 99 -9.38 7.81 -9.82
N TYR A 100 -8.32 7.27 -9.19
CA TYR A 100 -6.94 7.70 -9.40
C TYR A 100 -6.50 7.79 -10.88
N PRO A 101 -6.97 6.94 -11.83
CA PRO A 101 -6.55 7.04 -13.23
C PRO A 101 -6.90 8.39 -13.85
N VAL A 102 -8.03 9.01 -13.45
CA VAL A 102 -8.42 10.34 -13.94
C VAL A 102 -7.40 11.39 -13.55
N PHE A 103 -6.89 11.33 -12.32
CA PHE A 103 -5.88 12.27 -11.83
C PHE A 103 -4.52 12.07 -12.50
N ILE A 104 -4.15 10.82 -12.84
CA ILE A 104 -2.92 10.54 -13.61
C ILE A 104 -3.01 11.08 -15.04
N PHE A 105 -4.20 11.08 -15.65
CA PHE A 105 -4.34 11.69 -16.99
C PHE A 105 -4.18 13.21 -16.98
N ILE A 106 -4.45 13.87 -15.84
CA ILE A 106 -4.43 15.32 -15.71
C ILE A 106 -3.03 15.86 -15.32
N PHE A 107 -2.23 15.07 -14.59
CA PHE A 107 -0.92 15.46 -14.03
C PHE A 107 0.21 14.56 -14.52
#